data_AF-A0A1X7SDN5-F1
#
_entry.id   AF-A0A1X7SDN5-F1
#
_cell.length_a   1.000
_cell.length_b   1.000
_cell.length_c   1.000
_cell.angle_alpha   90.00
_cell.angle_beta   90.00
_cell.angle_gamma   90.00
#
_symmetry.space_group_name_H-M   'P 1'
#
loop_
_entity.id
_entity.type
_entity.pdbx_description
1 polymer ?
#
loop_
_entity_poly.entity_id
_entity_poly.type
_entity_poly.pdbx_seq_one_letter_code
_entity_poly.pdbx_strand_id
1 'polypeptide(L)'
;LEVQVDRRITLAQLKEKLVPLIGVPSTGFIVYQIRYNKEYELDGLDETLAYMYMHIKSRSKLIVKLGRALERGEHRIKLYLLQVNNTEDSE
;
A
#
# COMPACT_ATOMS: atom_id res chain seq x y z
N LEU A 1 -1.13 -11.07 12.19
CA LEU A 1 -0.02 -11.72 11.46
C LEU A 1 1.26 -10.99 11.80
N GLU A 2 2.33 -11.70 12.14
CA GLU A 2 3.66 -11.13 12.39
C GLU A 2 4.66 -11.84 11.47
N VAL A 3 5.52 -11.06 10.80
CA VAL A 3 6.51 -11.59 9.85
C VAL A 3 7.88 -11.11 10.29
N GLN A 4 8.79 -12.06 10.53
CA GLN A 4 10.18 -11.74 10.85
C GLN A 4 11.01 -11.65 9.58
N VAL A 5 11.67 -10.51 9.40
CA VAL A 5 12.52 -10.23 8.24
C VAL A 5 13.80 -9.52 8.67
N ASP A 6 14.87 -9.76 7.93
CA ASP A 6 16.08 -8.96 8.04
C ASP A 6 15.82 -7.57 7.46
N ARG A 7 16.40 -6.55 8.09
CA ARG A 7 16.24 -5.14 7.65
C ARG A 7 16.87 -4.86 6.30
N ARG A 8 17.81 -5.70 5.87
CA ARG A 8 18.57 -5.54 4.63
C ARG A 8 17.82 -6.04 3.40
N ILE A 9 16.69 -6.73 3.58
CA ILE A 9 15.90 -7.18 2.42
C ILE A 9 15.30 -5.98 1.70
N THR A 10 15.02 -6.11 0.41
CA THR A 10 14.30 -5.09 -0.36
C THR A 10 12.79 -5.18 -0.16
N LEU A 11 12.06 -4.13 -0.53
CA LEU A 11 10.60 -4.17 -0.58
C LEU A 11 10.12 -5.31 -1.50
N ALA A 12 10.75 -5.52 -2.66
CA ALA A 12 10.40 -6.64 -3.54
C ALA A 12 10.52 -8.00 -2.82
N GLN A 13 11.62 -8.22 -2.09
CA GLN A 13 11.82 -9.44 -1.31
C GLN A 13 10.83 -9.58 -0.15
N LEU A 14 10.44 -8.47 0.48
CA LEU A 14 9.37 -8.47 1.47
C LEU A 14 8.04 -8.91 0.84
N LYS A 15 7.69 -8.38 -0.34
CA LYS A 15 6.46 -8.76 -1.05
C LYS A 15 6.44 -10.25 -1.38
N GLU A 16 7.56 -10.82 -1.85
CA GLU A 16 7.65 -12.27 -2.10
C GLU A 16 7.41 -13.09 -0.83
N LYS A 17 7.93 -12.66 0.32
CA LYS A 17 7.66 -13.32 1.62
C LYS A 17 6.18 -13.22 2.05
N LEU A 18 5.45 -12.22 1.56
CA LEU A 18 4.03 -12.04 1.86
C LEU A 18 3.10 -12.82 0.92
N VAL A 19 3.56 -13.22 -0.27
CA VAL A 19 2.80 -14.03 -1.24
C VAL A 19 2.10 -15.25 -0.60
N PRO A 20 2.80 -16.15 0.14
CA PRO A 20 2.15 -17.31 0.73
C PRO A 20 1.14 -16.97 1.84
N LEU A 21 1.23 -15.76 2.41
CA LEU A 21 0.35 -15.30 3.47
C LEU A 21 -0.92 -14.62 2.94
N ILE A 22 -0.82 -13.99 1.76
CA ILE A 22 -1.93 -13.26 1.13
C ILE A 22 -2.65 -14.14 0.09
N GLY A 23 -1.93 -15.05 -0.57
CA GLY A 23 -2.49 -15.94 -1.60
C GLY A 23 -2.58 -15.33 -3.00
N VAL A 24 -1.92 -14.19 -3.24
CA VAL A 24 -1.83 -13.56 -4.57
C VAL A 24 -0.36 -13.25 -4.92
N PRO A 25 -0.02 -13.15 -6.22
CA PRO A 25 1.33 -12.75 -6.64
C PRO A 25 1.73 -11.38 -6.08
N SER A 26 3.04 -11.10 -6.00
CA SER A 26 3.58 -9.84 -5.47
C SER A 26 3.13 -8.59 -6.23
N THR A 27 2.67 -8.73 -7.48
CA THR A 27 2.07 -7.65 -8.27
C THR A 27 0.60 -7.40 -7.97
N GLY A 28 -0.07 -8.33 -7.28
CA GLY A 28 -1.51 -8.29 -6.98
C GLY A 28 -1.88 -7.57 -5.68
N PHE A 29 -0.92 -6.98 -4.99
CA PHE A 29 -1.16 -6.17 -3.81
C PHE A 29 -0.16 -5.02 -3.66
N ILE A 30 -0.57 -4.04 -2.85
CA ILE A 30 0.19 -2.85 -2.51
C ILE A 30 0.46 -2.85 -1.00
N VAL A 31 1.68 -2.48 -0.63
CA VAL A 31 2.10 -2.37 0.76
C VAL A 31 2.11 -0.90 1.15
N TYR A 32 1.47 -0.59 2.26
CA TYR A 32 1.44 0.74 2.86
C TYR A 32 2.09 0.72 4.23
N GLN A 33 2.77 1.80 4.58
CA GLN A 33 3.19 2.06 5.94
C GLN A 33 2.24 3.05 6.62
N ILE A 34 1.87 2.76 7.86
CA ILE A 34 1.18 3.73 8.72
C ILE A 34 2.21 4.63 9.39
N ARG A 35 2.14 5.94 9.15
CA ARG A 35 2.90 6.96 9.88
C ARG A 35 1.98 8.12 10.22
N TYR A 36 2.01 8.61 11.46
CA TYR A 36 1.18 9.76 11.88
C TYR A 36 -0.31 9.61 11.49
N ASN A 37 -0.87 8.40 11.65
CA ASN A 37 -2.24 8.05 11.26
C ASN A 37 -2.58 8.22 9.77
N LYS A 38 -1.57 8.33 8.90
CA LYS A 38 -1.70 8.36 7.44
C LYS A 38 -1.05 7.12 6.83
N GLU A 39 -1.60 6.69 5.72
CA GLU A 39 -1.07 5.60 4.91
C GLU A 39 -0.15 6.16 3.83
N TYR A 40 1.05 5.59 3.73
CA TYR A 40 2.02 5.93 2.69
C TYR A 40 2.32 4.68 1.87
N GLU A 41 2.08 4.76 0.57
CA GLU A 41 2.41 3.68 -0.36
C GLU A 41 3.92 3.46 -0.40
N LEU A 42 4.35 2.20 -0.39
CA LEU A 42 5.73 1.81 -0.56
C LEU A 42 5.92 1.38 -2.03
N ASP A 43 6.69 2.16 -2.79
CA ASP A 43 6.88 2.01 -4.24
C ASP A 43 8.34 1.70 -4.66
N GLY A 44 9.33 2.04 -3.83
CA GLY A 44 10.74 1.71 -4.02
C GLY A 44 11.03 0.21 -3.88
N LEU A 45 10.77 -0.59 -4.92
CA LEU A 45 10.93 -2.06 -4.90
C LEU A 45 12.37 -2.53 -4.60
N ASP A 46 13.36 -1.82 -5.15
CA ASP A 46 14.78 -2.12 -4.98
C ASP A 46 15.37 -1.46 -3.72
N GLU A 47 14.62 -0.57 -3.08
CA GLU A 47 15.05 0.01 -1.82
C GLU A 47 15.03 -1.08 -0.75
N THR A 48 16.16 -1.20 -0.06
CA THR A 48 16.20 -2.00 1.16
C THR A 48 15.18 -1.43 2.12
N LEU A 49 14.55 -2.30 2.91
CA LEU A 49 13.80 -1.84 4.06
C LEU A 49 14.71 -0.87 4.82
N ALA A 50 16.04 -1.19 4.99
CA ALA A 50 17.13 -0.43 5.65
C ALA A 50 17.10 1.07 5.28
N TYR A 51 17.01 1.33 3.98
CA TYR A 51 16.95 2.67 3.43
C TYR A 51 15.58 3.34 3.68
N MET A 52 14.50 2.56 3.61
CA MET A 52 13.17 2.99 4.09
C MET A 52 13.11 3.18 5.64
N TYR A 53 14.12 2.73 6.43
CA TYR A 53 14.20 2.79 7.92
C TYR A 53 14.48 4.19 8.51
N MET A 54 14.33 5.29 7.78
CA MET A 54 13.99 6.50 8.57
C MET A 54 12.67 6.29 9.34
N HIS A 55 11.88 5.24 9.05
CA HIS A 55 10.56 5.07 9.67
C HIS A 55 10.03 3.64 9.94
N ILE A 56 10.55 2.54 9.36
CA ILE A 56 10.05 1.17 9.65
C ILE A 56 10.77 0.58 10.87
N LYS A 57 10.43 0.95 12.10
CA LYS A 57 11.01 0.34 13.32
C LYS A 57 10.51 -1.10 13.55
N SER A 58 11.14 -1.82 14.48
CA SER A 58 10.58 -3.10 14.98
C SER A 58 9.12 -2.90 15.39
N ARG A 59 8.25 -3.86 15.05
CA ARG A 59 6.79 -3.81 15.26
C ARG A 59 6.06 -2.68 14.51
N SER A 60 6.64 -2.15 13.44
CA SER A 60 5.90 -1.27 12.54
C SER A 60 4.71 -1.98 11.94
N LYS A 61 3.57 -1.28 11.89
CA LYS A 61 2.36 -1.78 11.24
C LYS A 61 2.41 -1.44 9.76
N LEU A 62 2.33 -2.48 8.94
CA LEU A 62 2.11 -2.37 7.50
C LEU A 62 0.66 -2.74 7.19
N ILE A 63 0.06 -2.04 6.23
CA ILE A 63 -1.24 -2.39 5.66
C ILE A 63 -0.98 -2.97 4.28
N VAL A 64 -1.62 -4.10 3.99
CA VAL A 64 -1.64 -4.68 2.65
C VAL A 64 -3.04 -4.47 2.07
N LYS A 65 -3.12 -3.91 0.87
CA LYS A 65 -4.37 -3.78 0.12
C LYS A 65 -4.26 -4.54 -1.19
N LEU A 66 -5.30 -5.29 -1.55
CA LEU A 66 -5.37 -5.98 -2.83
C LEU A 66 -5.52 -4.96 -3.97
N GLY A 67 -4.86 -5.24 -5.09
CA GLY A 67 -4.76 -4.34 -6.24
C GLY A 67 -3.31 -4.21 -6.73
N ARG A 68 -3.11 -3.67 -7.93
CA ARG A 68 -1.76 -3.47 -8.48
C ARG A 68 -1.27 -2.04 -8.28
N ALA A 69 0.05 -1.90 -8.14
CA ALA A 69 0.70 -0.59 -8.20
C ALA A 69 0.45 0.06 -9.58
N LEU A 70 0.46 1.39 -9.63
CA LEU A 70 0.37 2.11 -10.90
C LEU A 70 1.68 1.94 -11.67
N GLU A 71 1.56 1.62 -12.95
CA GLU A 71 2.69 1.57 -13.87
C GLU A 71 2.95 2.95 -14.51
N ARG A 72 4.06 3.07 -15.24
CA ARG A 72 4.46 4.33 -15.88
C ARG A 72 3.36 4.81 -16.85
N GLY A 73 2.81 5.98 -16.57
CA GLY A 73 1.73 6.58 -17.36
C GLY A 73 0.33 6.25 -16.86
N GLU A 74 0.20 5.42 -15.82
CA GLU A 74 -1.08 5.16 -15.16
C GLU A 74 -1.35 6.20 -14.05
N HIS A 75 -2.61 6.61 -13.92
CA HIS A 75 -3.05 7.60 -12.95
C HIS A 75 -4.32 7.12 -12.23
N ARG A 76 -4.39 7.35 -10.91
CA ARG A 76 -5.65 7.22 -10.15
C ARG A 76 -6.45 8.51 -10.30
N ILE A 77 -7.64 8.41 -10.87
CA ILE A 77 -8.56 9.54 -11.05
C ILE A 77 -9.71 9.36 -10.07
N LYS A 78 -10.11 10.44 -9.38
CA LYS A 78 -11.36 10.47 -8.62
C LYS A 78 -12.45 11.05 -9.51
N LEU A 79 -13.45 10.24 -9.82
CA LEU A 79 -14.62 10.67 -10.56
C LEU A 79 -15.76 10.92 -9.56
N TYR A 80 -16.40 12.07 -9.70
CA TYR A 80 -17.55 12.45 -8.90
C TYR A 80 -18.76 12.53 -9.84
N LEU A 81 -19.83 11.82 -9.52
CA LEU A 81 -21.10 11.91 -10.24
C LEU A 81 -22.01 12.89 -9.51
N LEU A 82 -22.36 14.00 -10.15
CA LEU A 82 -23.39 14.91 -9.64
C LEU A 82 -24.77 14.36 -10.01
N GLN A 83 -25.59 14.02 -9.02
CA GLN A 83 -26.98 13.64 -9.22
C GLN A 83 -27.87 14.87 -9.06
N VAL A 84 -28.59 15.25 -10.12
CA VAL A 84 -29.43 16.48 -10.17
C VAL A 84 -30.82 16.24 -9.58
N ASN A 85 -31.18 14.98 -9.27
CA ASN A 85 -32.53 14.60 -8.82
C ASN A 85 -32.72 14.57 -7.31
N ASN A 86 -31.87 15.25 -6.53
CA ASN A 86 -32.24 15.53 -5.15
C ASN A 86 -33.26 16.67 -5.22
N THR A 87 -34.55 16.32 -5.32
CA THR A 87 -35.62 17.26 -4.99
C THR A 87 -35.29 17.83 -3.61
N GLU A 88 -34.91 19.10 -3.56
CA GLU A 88 -35.04 19.89 -2.34
C GLU A 88 -36.53 19.87 -2.03
N ASP A 89 -36.94 18.97 -1.13
CA ASP A 89 -38.26 19.04 -0.55
C ASP A 89 -38.35 20.39 0.15
N SER A 90 -39.03 21.32 -0.52
CA SER A 90 -39.40 22.63 0.01
C SER A 90 -40.32 22.44 1.21
N GLU A 91 -39.87 22.87 2.39
CA GLU A 91 -40.75 23.23 3.52
C GLU A 91 -41.40 24.60 3.30
#